data_AF-A0A1B9M227-F1
#
_entry.id   AF-A0A1B9M227-F1
#
_cell.length_a   1.000
_cell.length_b   1.000
_cell.length_c   1.000
_cell.angle_alpha   90.00
_cell.angle_beta   90.00
_cell.angle_gamma   90.00
#
_symmetry.space_group_name_H-M   'P 1'
#
loop_
_entity.id
_entity.type
_entity.pdbx_description
1 polymer ?
#
loop_
_entity_poly.entity_id
_entity_poly.type
_entity_poly.pdbx_seq_one_letter_code
_entity_poly.pdbx_strand_id
1 'polypeptide(L)'
;MIVVAEQKPTQKIYFDILNAIHLTEEQVLFLTPQQLIIPADEINTVIWFIDITLNESWGNPLTIQTTSLDQLAKTPQQKRQLWQKLCQYENHFHPDRT
;
A
#
# COMPACT_ATOMS: atom_id res chain seq x y z
N MET A 1 -2.52 0.87 7.78
CA MET A 1 -2.39 0.55 6.34
C MET A 1 -2.43 -0.96 6.14
N ILE A 2 -3.02 -1.43 5.04
CA ILE A 2 -2.96 -2.83 4.61
C ILE A 2 -2.01 -2.93 3.42
N VAL A 3 -1.11 -3.91 3.41
CA VAL A 3 -0.23 -4.23 2.27
C VAL A 3 -0.60 -5.60 1.74
N VAL A 4 -0.83 -5.68 0.44
CA VAL A 4 -1.23 -6.92 -0.24
C VAL A 4 -0.21 -7.30 -1.29
N ALA A 5 0.42 -8.46 -1.12
CA ALA A 5 1.38 -9.02 -2.08
C ALA A 5 1.46 -10.55 -1.92
N GLU A 6 1.94 -11.27 -2.94
CA GLU A 6 2.12 -12.73 -2.86
C GLU A 6 3.10 -13.14 -1.74
N GLN A 7 4.10 -12.31 -1.46
CA GLN A 7 5.09 -12.53 -0.41
C GLN A 7 5.37 -11.23 0.34
N LYS A 8 5.68 -11.34 1.64
CA LYS A 8 6.01 -10.16 2.45
C LYS A 8 7.24 -9.45 1.84
N PRO A 9 7.15 -8.16 1.48
CA PRO A 9 8.27 -7.43 0.91
C PRO A 9 9.46 -7.39 1.88
N THR A 10 10.65 -7.61 1.35
CA THR A 10 11.93 -7.53 2.08
C THR A 10 12.88 -6.50 1.47
N GLN A 11 12.45 -5.82 0.41
CA GLN A 11 13.26 -4.86 -0.32
C GLN A 11 13.43 -3.57 0.50
N LYS A 12 14.62 -2.98 0.50
CA LYS A 12 14.91 -1.75 1.25
C LYS A 12 13.92 -0.61 0.95
N ILE A 13 13.55 -0.45 -0.32
CA ILE A 13 12.63 0.61 -0.75
C ILE A 13 11.26 0.53 -0.06
N TYR A 14 10.79 -0.68 0.27
CA TYR A 14 9.55 -0.87 1.01
C TYR A 14 9.64 -0.27 2.41
N PHE A 15 10.71 -0.59 3.15
CA PHE A 15 10.96 -0.03 4.48
C PHE A 15 11.21 1.48 4.43
N ASP A 16 11.94 1.97 3.43
CA ASP A 16 12.18 3.41 3.22
C ASP A 16 10.85 4.16 3.01
N ILE A 17 9.88 3.56 2.28
CA ILE A 17 8.55 4.14 2.06
C ILE A 17 7.73 4.15 3.36
N LEU A 18 7.70 3.03 4.09
CA LEU A 18 6.99 2.97 5.38
C LEU A 18 7.53 4.02 6.36
N ASN A 19 8.85 4.14 6.47
CA ASN A 19 9.49 5.15 7.30
C ASN A 19 9.14 6.58 6.87
N ALA A 20 9.10 6.85 5.56
CA ALA A 20 8.76 8.17 5.05
C ALA A 20 7.32 8.59 5.41
N ILE A 21 6.38 7.64 5.48
CA ILE A 21 5.00 7.86 5.94
C ILE A 21 4.81 7.63 7.45
N HIS A 22 5.89 7.52 8.22
CA HIS A 22 5.88 7.30 9.67
C HIS A 22 5.10 6.06 10.12
N LEU A 23 5.10 5.00 9.31
CA LEU A 23 4.55 3.70 9.67
C LEU A 23 5.66 2.71 10.03
N THR A 24 5.43 1.96 11.10
CA THR A 24 6.23 0.79 11.46
C THR A 24 5.62 -0.48 10.87
N GLU A 25 6.41 -1.55 10.77
CA GLU A 25 5.90 -2.85 10.29
C GLU A 25 4.74 -3.39 11.15
N GLU A 26 4.74 -3.09 12.46
CA GLU A 26 3.68 -3.53 13.38
C GLU A 26 2.35 -2.82 13.13
N GLN A 27 2.38 -1.62 12.54
CA GLN A 27 1.20 -0.84 12.15
C GLN A 27 0.69 -1.19 10.74
N VAL A 28 1.40 -2.09 10.05
CA VAL A 28 1.07 -2.54 8.70
C VAL A 28 0.54 -3.97 8.76
N LEU A 29 -0.72 -4.14 8.34
CA LEU A 29 -1.28 -5.47 8.15
C LEU A 29 -0.85 -6.00 6.79
N PHE A 30 0.02 -7.01 6.77
CA PHE A 30 0.37 -7.73 5.55
C PHE A 30 -0.63 -8.87 5.29
N LEU A 31 -1.15 -8.94 4.07
CA LEU A 31 -2.02 -10.01 3.60
C LEU A 31 -1.53 -10.51 2.24
N THR A 32 -1.70 -11.81 1.96
CA THR A 32 -1.68 -12.30 0.59
C THR A 32 -3.02 -12.02 -0.09
N PRO A 33 -3.08 -12.01 -1.44
CA PRO A 33 -4.36 -11.83 -2.15
C PRO A 33 -5.43 -12.84 -1.71
N GLN A 34 -5.03 -14.06 -1.34
CA GLN A 34 -5.93 -15.10 -0.84
C GLN A 34 -6.45 -14.83 0.57
N GLN A 35 -5.70 -14.08 1.38
CA GLN A 35 -6.10 -13.69 2.74
C GLN A 35 -7.00 -12.45 2.75
N LEU A 36 -7.04 -11.69 1.65
CA LEU A 36 -7.91 -10.53 1.49
C LEU A 36 -9.35 -10.98 1.17
N ILE A 37 -10.04 -11.45 2.20
CA ILE A 37 -11.46 -11.86 2.14
C ILE A 37 -12.43 -10.72 2.47
N ILE A 38 -11.91 -9.58 2.90
CA ILE A 38 -12.70 -8.42 3.34
C ILE A 38 -13.23 -7.69 2.10
N PRO A 39 -14.53 -7.37 2.03
CA PRO A 39 -15.09 -6.55 0.97
C PRO A 39 -14.38 -5.20 0.86
N ALA A 40 -14.15 -4.74 -0.38
CA ALA A 40 -13.40 -3.52 -0.64
C ALA A 40 -14.05 -2.29 0.03
N ASP A 41 -15.37 -2.23 0.10
CA ASP A 41 -16.17 -1.15 0.68
C ASP A 41 -16.14 -1.09 2.21
N GLU A 42 -15.77 -2.17 2.89
CA GLU A 42 -15.67 -2.20 4.36
C GLU A 42 -14.32 -1.67 4.87
N ILE A 43 -13.34 -1.46 3.99
CA ILE A 43 -11.99 -1.07 4.37
C ILE A 43 -11.84 0.46 4.37
N ASN A 44 -11.71 1.04 5.57
CA ASN A 44 -11.55 2.50 5.77
C ASN A 44 -10.10 2.96 5.94
N THR A 45 -9.13 2.18 5.47
CA THR A 45 -7.70 2.54 5.50
C THR A 45 -7.07 2.34 4.13
N VAL A 46 -5.87 2.87 3.94
CA VAL A 46 -5.13 2.72 2.69
C VAL A 46 -4.69 1.27 2.48
N ILE A 47 -4.90 0.79 1.27
CA ILE A 47 -4.55 -0.55 0.83
C ILE A 47 -3.52 -0.42 -0.29
N TRP A 48 -2.36 -1.00 -0.08
CA TRP A 48 -1.25 -0.95 -1.02
C TRP A 48 -1.00 -2.33 -1.62
N PHE A 49 -1.35 -2.48 -2.89
CA PHE A 49 -1.11 -3.65 -3.70
C PHE A 49 0.25 -3.57 -4.37
N ILE A 50 1.04 -4.61 -4.21
CA ILE A 50 2.39 -4.71 -4.77
C ILE A 50 2.46 -5.95 -5.65
N ASP A 51 2.67 -5.73 -6.94
CA ASP A 51 2.72 -6.78 -7.97
C ASP A 51 1.43 -7.62 -8.05
N ILE A 52 0.29 -7.01 -7.72
CA ILE A 52 -1.04 -7.61 -7.78
C ILE A 52 -1.89 -6.89 -8.81
N THR A 53 -2.51 -7.68 -9.70
CA THR A 53 -3.55 -7.19 -10.61
C THR A 53 -4.88 -7.22 -9.89
N LEU A 54 -5.52 -6.05 -9.77
CA LEU A 54 -6.84 -5.95 -9.15
C LEU A 54 -7.93 -6.40 -10.11
N ASN A 55 -8.94 -7.06 -9.56
CA ASN A 55 -10.15 -7.38 -10.30
C ASN A 55 -10.98 -6.11 -10.54
N GLU A 56 -11.77 -6.09 -11.61
CA GLU A 56 -12.66 -4.96 -11.94
C GLU A 56 -13.69 -4.65 -10.84
N SER A 57 -14.00 -5.62 -9.98
CA SER A 57 -14.89 -5.47 -8.83
C SER A 57 -14.27 -4.73 -7.65
N TRP A 58 -12.97 -4.42 -7.69
CA TRP A 58 -12.30 -3.72 -6.59
C TRP A 58 -12.62 -2.22 -6.63
N GLY A 59 -13.55 -1.80 -5.76
CA GLY A 59 -14.10 -0.44 -5.76
C GLY A 59 -13.58 0.52 -4.69
N ASN A 60 -12.50 0.19 -3.96
CA ASN A 60 -12.04 1.05 -2.85
C ASN A 60 -11.20 2.24 -3.35
N PRO A 61 -11.56 3.51 -3.02
CA PRO A 61 -10.83 4.69 -3.45
C PRO A 61 -9.47 4.89 -2.77
N LEU A 62 -9.25 4.32 -1.58
CA LEU A 62 -8.01 4.36 -0.80
C LEU A 62 -7.03 3.26 -1.26
N THR A 63 -6.89 3.10 -2.57
CA THR A 63 -6.10 2.03 -3.17
C THR A 63 -4.87 2.56 -3.89
N ILE A 64 -3.72 1.99 -3.54
CA ILE A 64 -2.45 2.22 -4.23
C ILE A 64 -2.05 0.91 -4.90
N GLN A 65 -1.69 0.97 -6.18
CA GLN A 65 -1.10 -0.15 -6.91
C GLN A 65 0.33 0.20 -7.31
N THR A 66 1.24 -0.75 -7.14
CA THR A 66 2.62 -0.66 -7.60
C THR A 66 2.95 -1.96 -8.32
N THR A 67 3.48 -1.87 -9.54
CA THR A 67 3.77 -3.05 -10.37
C THR A 67 4.91 -3.88 -9.81
N SER A 68 6.01 -3.26 -9.37
CA SER A 68 7.14 -3.99 -8.78
C SER A 68 7.98 -3.04 -7.94
N LEU A 69 8.42 -3.51 -6.76
CA LEU A 69 9.31 -2.72 -5.90
C LEU A 69 10.70 -2.53 -6.53
N ASP A 70 11.19 -3.49 -7.31
CA ASP A 70 12.47 -3.36 -8.02
C ASP A 70 12.40 -2.30 -9.13
N GLN A 71 11.29 -2.26 -9.87
CA GLN A 71 11.06 -1.20 -10.86
C GLN A 71 10.84 0.15 -10.18
N LEU A 72 10.04 0.20 -9.12
CA LEU A 72 9.84 1.41 -8.33
C LEU A 72 11.17 1.99 -7.84
N ALA A 73 12.07 1.15 -7.33
CA ALA A 73 13.39 1.60 -6.89
C ALA A 73 14.19 2.28 -8.01
N LYS A 74 14.12 1.73 -9.23
CA LYS A 74 14.86 2.18 -10.42
C LYS A 74 14.21 3.35 -11.15
N THR A 75 12.90 3.58 -10.98
CA THR A 75 12.16 4.59 -11.75
C THR A 75 11.76 5.79 -10.88
N PRO A 76 12.47 6.94 -10.97
CA PRO A 76 12.18 8.12 -10.16
C PRO A 76 10.75 8.66 -10.32
N GLN A 77 10.20 8.57 -11.53
CA GLN A 77 8.85 9.03 -11.81
C GLN A 77 7.79 8.22 -11.05
N GLN A 78 7.95 6.89 -10.99
CA GLN A 78 7.04 6.02 -10.22
C GLN A 78 7.12 6.32 -8.73
N LYS A 79 8.32 6.58 -8.19
CA LYS A 79 8.48 7.01 -6.79
C LYS A 79 7.73 8.31 -6.48
N ARG A 80 7.82 9.30 -7.36
CA ARG A 80 7.11 10.58 -7.20
C ARG A 80 5.59 10.40 -7.27
N GLN A 81 5.10 9.61 -8.22
CA GLN A 81 3.67 9.32 -8.34
C GLN A 81 3.14 8.58 -7.11
N LEU A 82 3.89 7.59 -6.63
CA LEU A 82 3.57 6.89 -5.39
C LEU A 82 3.53 7.87 -4.20
N TRP A 83 4.55 8.71 -4.07
CA TRP A 83 4.63 9.69 -2.99
C TRP A 83 3.45 10.68 -3.02
N GLN A 84 3.07 11.17 -4.20
CA GLN A 84 1.90 12.04 -4.35
C GLN A 84 0.61 11.36 -3.87
N LYS A 85 0.39 10.08 -4.22
CA LYS A 85 -0.76 9.32 -3.72
C LYS A 85 -0.69 9.11 -2.21
N LEU A 86 0.49 8.80 -1.67
CA LEU A 86 0.66 8.63 -0.24
C LEU A 86 0.31 9.91 0.53
N CYS A 87 0.76 11.08 0.05
CA CYS A 87 0.38 12.37 0.62
C CYS A 87 -1.13 12.63 0.56
N GLN A 88 -1.80 12.26 -0.55
CA GLN A 88 -3.25 12.43 -0.67
C GLN A 88 -4.03 11.61 0.37
N TYR A 89 -3.49 10.46 0.76
CA TYR A 89 -4.15 9.56 1.71
C TYR A 89 -3.58 9.66 3.14
N GLU A 90 -2.77 10.67 3.45
CA GLU A 90 -2.05 10.78 4.73
C GLU A 90 -2.96 10.68 5.96
N ASN A 91 -4.17 11.25 5.86
CA ASN A 91 -5.17 11.23 6.93
C ASN A 91 -5.76 9.83 7.20
N HIS A 92 -5.55 8.86 6.30
CA HIS A 92 -6.11 7.51 6.38
C HIS A 92 -5.08 6.46 6.83
N PHE A 93 -3.82 6.86 7.09
CA PHE A 93 -2.78 5.96 7.60
C PHE A 93 -2.91 5.70 9.10
N HIS A 94 -3.44 6.67 9.85
CA HIS A 94 -3.56 6.63 11.31
C HIS A 94 -5.02 6.92 11.72
N PRO A 95 -5.82 5.88 12.00
CA PRO A 95 -7.21 6.09 12.44
C PRO A 95 -7.31 6.82 13.80
N ASP A 96 -6.24 6.84 14.61
CA ASP A 96 -6.21 7.43 15.96
C ASP A 96 -5.92 8.96 16.01
N ARG A 97 -5.92 9.68 14.89
CA ARG A 97 -5.72 11.15 14.86
C ARG A 97 -7.03 11.96 14.88
N THR A 98 -8.05 11.48 15.59
CA THR A 98 -9.26 12.25 15.95
C THR A 98 -9.09 12.98 17.27
#